data_AF-A0A9E0IJX6-F1
#
_entry.id   AF-A0A9E0IJX6-F1
#
_cell.length_a   1.000
_cell.length_b   1.000
_cell.length_c   1.000
_cell.angle_alpha   90.00
_cell.angle_beta   90.00
_cell.angle_gamma   90.00
#
_symmetry.space_group_name_H-M   'P 1'
#
loop_
_entity.id
_entity.type
_entity.pdbx_description
1 polymer ?
#
loop_
_entity_poly.entity_id
_entity_poly.type
_entity_poly.pdbx_seq_one_letter_code
_entity_poly.pdbx_strand_id
1 'polypeptide(L)'
;MSKLLALSALLSLCATAACVSAEETPDDPSCNGGKCDDASQSCADPGYGDGVCQPVLTCEVPDLDCFQTATSDEDAIAWFSALEMRLAAEEQRAPRNILAPSDPRAAKARAWLDQAWQLFRRHRPVGALAGRHVGLVVIDDPSPNAFVAPEIGGLGRSVLVVMVHTGLLASPDHGAVAIMMHELQHAVGLHLIPGGKDRMRRFYVNQTEDGEDVGRLQAEDVFAAESGGRWRHLAAKVGPFADAALGGLPLRGMPKQVLDYAVQLGAMVNPTGCAQARSATAQALAQLRTGIDPLTSALTVPVGFSGDAVLAIARDSCLAGVTNSFVEFGASAFGVTPEVFAQNLTAEELALVSGRHVVDAVAALTGAARAQMRQEVADFEQLHARGWNNLRYFSYEEDADDVGAVVARDAGMDTSAMADGLLENLLGPADRERCTALLDAGQLPPYGADLSDEHHATCWRAHHARQLAESDLGLRRRSTAARPAARAAVGAAGGRYADDVRLTDLLSHRSRRAPAGPGF
;
A
#
# COMPACT_ATOMS: atom_id res chain seq x y z
N MET A 1 7.83 11.51 19.74
CA MET A 1 7.06 10.88 18.64
C MET A 1 7.72 9.59 18.11
N SER A 2 8.54 8.87 18.89
CA SER A 2 9.51 7.88 18.36
C SER A 2 9.14 6.39 18.56
N LYS A 3 7.85 6.04 18.69
CA LYS A 3 7.42 4.64 18.90
C LYS A 3 6.37 4.09 17.92
N LEU A 4 5.74 4.91 17.06
CA LEU A 4 4.57 4.45 16.29
C LEU A 4 4.85 3.82 14.91
N LEU A 5 5.95 4.14 14.22
CA LEU A 5 6.20 3.62 12.86
C LEU A 5 6.68 2.15 12.81
N ALA A 6 6.79 1.47 13.96
CA ALA A 6 7.17 0.06 14.02
C ALA A 6 5.97 -0.91 14.03
N LEU A 7 4.73 -0.41 14.18
CA LEU A 7 3.57 -1.26 14.49
C LEU A 7 2.85 -1.84 13.26
N SER A 8 2.95 -1.23 12.07
CA SER A 8 2.23 -1.70 10.88
C SER A 8 2.92 -2.88 10.14
N ALA A 9 4.09 -3.33 10.60
CA ALA A 9 4.90 -4.32 9.88
C ALA A 9 4.58 -5.80 10.19
N LEU A 10 3.71 -6.11 11.17
CA LEU A 10 3.49 -7.50 11.62
C LEU A 10 2.34 -8.27 10.96
N LEU A 11 1.45 -7.63 10.20
CA LEU A 11 0.22 -8.27 9.67
C LEU A 11 0.24 -8.61 8.16
N SER A 12 1.37 -8.46 7.46
CA SER A 12 1.47 -8.72 6.00
C SER A 12 2.15 -10.04 5.59
N LEU A 13 2.28 -11.01 6.50
CA LEU A 13 2.80 -12.35 6.17
C LEU A 13 1.67 -13.39 6.08
N CYS A 14 1.07 -13.53 4.89
CA CYS A 14 0.61 -14.80 4.30
C CYS A 14 -0.12 -14.51 2.96
N ALA A 15 0.64 -14.29 1.89
CA ALA A 15 0.15 -14.47 0.53
C ALA A 15 1.36 -14.74 -0.38
N THR A 16 1.78 -16.01 -0.50
CA THR A 16 2.67 -16.43 -1.58
C THR A 16 2.08 -17.62 -2.30
N ALA A 17 2.10 -17.49 -3.64
CA ALA A 17 1.97 -18.51 -4.68
C ALA A 17 0.59 -19.14 -4.96
N ALA A 18 -0.10 -18.56 -5.95
CA ALA A 18 -0.56 -19.33 -7.11
C ALA A 18 -0.42 -18.48 -8.38
N CYS A 19 0.72 -18.60 -9.07
CA CYS A 19 0.83 -18.20 -10.47
C CYS A 19 0.04 -19.24 -11.28
N VAL A 20 -1.20 -18.91 -11.65
CA VAL A 20 -1.89 -19.56 -12.76
C VAL A 20 -2.18 -18.44 -13.76
N SER A 21 -1.48 -18.47 -14.88
CA SER A 21 -1.81 -17.68 -16.06
C SER A 21 -3.20 -18.11 -16.55
N ALA A 22 -4.23 -17.40 -16.14
CA ALA A 22 -5.49 -17.39 -16.87
C ALA A 22 -5.29 -16.42 -18.04
N GLU A 23 -5.41 -16.93 -19.27
CA GLU A 23 -5.53 -16.10 -20.47
C GLU A 23 -6.80 -15.25 -20.33
N GLU A 24 -6.65 -13.99 -19.92
CA GLU A 24 -7.72 -13.00 -19.95
C GLU A 24 -7.95 -12.56 -21.40
N THR A 25 -9.18 -12.73 -21.87
CA THR A 25 -9.65 -12.19 -23.16
C THR A 25 -9.63 -10.66 -23.14
N PRO A 26 -9.21 -10.00 -24.23
CA PRO A 26 -9.26 -8.55 -24.31
C PRO A 26 -10.70 -8.05 -24.49
N ASP A 27 -10.98 -6.91 -23.86
CA ASP A 27 -12.13 -5.99 -24.03
C ASP A 27 -13.34 -6.14 -23.08
N ASP A 28 -13.33 -5.34 -22.01
CA ASP A 28 -14.44 -4.39 -21.78
C ASP A 28 -13.92 -3.06 -21.16
N PRO A 29 -13.87 -1.95 -21.92
CA PRO A 29 -13.41 -0.65 -21.45
C PRO A 29 -14.47 0.16 -20.65
N SER A 30 -15.58 -0.45 -20.19
CA SER A 30 -16.74 0.31 -19.67
C SER A 30 -16.91 0.38 -18.14
N CYS A 31 -16.08 -0.26 -17.33
CA CYS A 31 -16.16 -0.11 -15.87
C CYS A 31 -14.81 0.34 -15.28
N ASN A 32 -14.53 1.63 -15.44
CA ASN A 32 -13.52 2.33 -14.65
C ASN A 32 -14.22 3.38 -13.80
N GLY A 33 -14.46 3.04 -12.53
CA GLY A 33 -14.69 3.99 -11.45
C GLY A 33 -15.98 4.81 -11.55
N GLY A 34 -16.98 4.40 -10.77
CA GLY A 34 -17.96 5.32 -10.20
C GLY A 34 -19.01 5.86 -11.16
N LYS A 35 -20.00 5.02 -11.47
CA LYS A 35 -21.45 5.29 -11.45
C LYS A 35 -22.16 4.27 -12.35
N CYS A 36 -23.05 3.48 -11.76
CA CYS A 36 -24.11 2.80 -12.51
C CYS A 36 -25.10 3.89 -12.96
N ASP A 37 -24.89 4.45 -14.16
CA ASP A 37 -25.56 5.67 -14.63
C ASP A 37 -26.82 5.43 -15.49
N ASP A 38 -27.32 4.19 -15.68
CA ASP A 38 -28.63 3.98 -16.31
C ASP A 38 -29.52 2.87 -15.71
N ALA A 39 -30.84 3.06 -15.89
CA ALA A 39 -31.92 2.41 -15.16
C ALA A 39 -32.23 0.97 -15.59
N SER A 40 -31.30 0.29 -16.27
CA SER A 40 -31.53 -1.05 -16.82
C SER A 40 -30.55 -2.13 -16.37
N GLN A 41 -29.55 -1.80 -15.54
CA GLN A 41 -28.72 -2.82 -14.90
C GLN A 41 -29.42 -3.39 -13.65
N SER A 42 -30.34 -4.33 -13.88
CA SER A 42 -30.89 -5.18 -12.83
C SER A 42 -30.04 -6.45 -12.70
N CYS A 43 -29.15 -6.50 -11.71
CA CYS A 43 -29.00 -7.73 -10.95
C CYS A 43 -30.36 -7.95 -10.30
N ALA A 44 -31.14 -8.98 -10.68
CA ALA A 44 -32.47 -9.16 -10.12
C ALA A 44 -32.37 -9.57 -8.62
N ASP A 45 -32.38 -8.54 -7.78
CA ASP A 45 -32.09 -8.40 -6.35
C ASP A 45 -33.27 -8.81 -5.44
N PRO A 46 -33.01 -9.39 -4.25
CA PRO A 46 -33.71 -8.91 -3.06
C PRO A 46 -32.78 -8.74 -1.84
N GLY A 47 -31.98 -7.68 -1.83
CA GLY A 47 -31.20 -7.18 -0.71
C GLY A 47 -29.81 -7.82 -0.48
N TYR A 48 -29.05 -8.11 -1.55
CA TYR A 48 -27.64 -8.55 -1.53
C TYR A 48 -27.21 -9.48 -0.37
N GLY A 49 -27.28 -10.78 -0.65
CA GLY A 49 -26.85 -11.90 0.19
C GLY A 49 -27.88 -13.04 0.13
N ASP A 50 -27.46 -14.24 -0.29
CA ASP A 50 -28.26 -15.47 -0.24
C ASP A 50 -27.93 -16.33 1.00
N GLY A 51 -27.08 -15.80 1.90
CA GLY A 51 -26.48 -16.50 3.02
C GLY A 51 -25.13 -17.15 2.69
N VAL A 52 -24.59 -16.94 1.49
CA VAL A 52 -23.30 -17.47 1.02
C VAL A 52 -22.43 -16.32 0.53
N CYS A 53 -21.21 -16.20 1.06
CA CYS A 53 -20.21 -15.26 0.54
C CYS A 53 -19.85 -15.68 -0.90
N GLN A 54 -20.34 -14.92 -1.88
CA GLN A 54 -20.12 -15.05 -3.31
C GLN A 54 -18.88 -14.21 -3.71
N PRO A 55 -17.76 -14.85 -4.03
CA PRO A 55 -16.52 -14.14 -4.35
C PRO A 55 -16.52 -13.54 -5.77
N VAL A 56 -17.54 -13.80 -6.59
CA VAL A 56 -17.64 -13.37 -7.99
C VAL A 56 -18.92 -12.57 -8.19
N LEU A 57 -18.91 -11.32 -7.74
CA LEU A 57 -19.95 -10.35 -8.11
C LEU A 57 -19.52 -9.61 -9.36
N THR A 58 -20.35 -9.67 -10.41
CA THR A 58 -20.09 -9.04 -11.72
C THR A 58 -20.33 -7.52 -11.71
N CYS A 59 -20.86 -6.98 -10.61
CA CYS A 59 -21.01 -5.55 -10.37
C CYS A 59 -20.10 -5.16 -9.20
N GLU A 60 -19.51 -3.97 -9.22
CA GLU A 60 -18.67 -3.39 -8.16
C GLU A 60 -19.41 -3.10 -6.85
N VAL A 61 -20.42 -3.91 -6.50
CA VAL A 61 -21.20 -3.79 -5.27
C VAL A 61 -20.81 -4.93 -4.33
N PRO A 62 -20.48 -4.64 -3.06
CA PRO A 62 -20.12 -5.62 -2.03
C PRO A 62 -21.11 -6.79 -1.86
N ASP A 63 -20.61 -8.00 -1.61
CA ASP A 63 -21.41 -9.07 -1.02
C ASP A 63 -21.47 -8.89 0.50
N LEU A 64 -22.65 -8.64 1.05
CA LEU A 64 -22.83 -8.49 2.50
C LEU A 64 -22.48 -9.74 3.31
N ASP A 65 -22.61 -10.94 2.72
CA ASP A 65 -22.44 -12.20 3.44
C ASP A 65 -20.96 -12.49 3.79
N CYS A 66 -20.04 -11.74 3.20
CA CYS A 66 -18.62 -11.76 3.52
C CYS A 66 -18.26 -10.85 4.72
N PHE A 67 -19.22 -10.13 5.31
CA PHE A 67 -18.98 -9.16 6.38
C PHE A 67 -19.60 -9.54 7.71
N GLN A 68 -18.99 -9.02 8.77
CA GLN A 68 -19.68 -8.79 10.02
C GLN A 68 -20.08 -7.32 10.07
N THR A 69 -21.35 -7.04 10.38
CA THR A 69 -21.82 -5.69 10.69
C THR A 69 -22.10 -5.60 12.18
N ALA A 70 -21.68 -4.52 12.82
CA ALA A 70 -22.11 -4.22 14.19
C ALA A 70 -23.55 -3.69 14.17
N THR A 71 -24.38 -4.01 15.16
CA THR A 71 -25.72 -3.42 15.27
C THR A 71 -25.72 -2.16 16.13
N SER A 72 -24.68 -1.95 16.94
CA SER A 72 -24.42 -0.73 17.70
C SER A 72 -22.91 -0.49 17.88
N ASP A 73 -22.53 0.64 18.50
CA ASP A 73 -21.13 0.91 18.85
C ASP A 73 -20.63 0.00 20.00
N GLU A 74 -21.51 -0.45 20.89
CA GLU A 74 -21.18 -1.44 21.92
C GLU A 74 -20.77 -2.79 21.31
N ASP A 75 -21.46 -3.25 20.27
CA ASP A 75 -21.09 -4.46 19.54
C ASP A 75 -19.70 -4.32 18.90
N ALA A 76 -19.43 -3.16 18.28
CA ALA A 76 -18.14 -2.85 17.68
C ALA A 76 -17.01 -2.82 18.72
N ILE A 77 -17.26 -2.19 19.87
CA ILE A 77 -16.33 -2.16 21.01
C ILE A 77 -16.07 -3.56 21.55
N ALA A 78 -17.09 -4.38 21.72
CA ALA A 78 -16.94 -5.75 22.22
C ALA A 78 -16.09 -6.59 21.27
N TRP A 79 -16.36 -6.51 19.96
CA TRP A 79 -15.57 -7.18 18.93
C TRP A 79 -14.11 -6.72 18.96
N PHE A 80 -13.86 -5.40 18.93
CA PHE A 80 -12.49 -4.88 18.90
C PHE A 80 -11.74 -5.16 20.20
N SER A 81 -12.41 -5.15 21.35
CA SER A 81 -11.80 -5.48 22.65
C SER A 81 -11.25 -6.90 22.67
N ALA A 82 -11.99 -7.87 22.10
CA ALA A 82 -11.54 -9.25 22.00
C ALA A 82 -10.32 -9.38 21.08
N LEU A 83 -10.32 -8.68 19.95
CA LEU A 83 -9.17 -8.61 19.05
C LEU A 83 -7.95 -8.00 19.76
N GLU A 84 -8.14 -6.85 20.39
CA GLU A 84 -7.09 -6.08 21.04
C GLU A 84 -6.46 -6.87 22.21
N MET A 85 -7.24 -7.66 22.95
CA MET A 85 -6.70 -8.57 23.97
C MET A 85 -5.74 -9.60 23.37
N ARG A 86 -6.06 -10.18 22.21
CA ARG A 86 -5.18 -11.14 21.52
C ARG A 86 -3.90 -10.46 21.05
N LEU A 87 -4.02 -9.34 20.34
CA LEU A 87 -2.87 -8.58 19.84
C LEU A 87 -1.97 -8.11 20.98
N ALA A 88 -2.56 -7.59 22.07
CA ALA A 88 -1.80 -7.16 23.23
C ALA A 88 -1.04 -8.31 23.91
N ALA A 89 -1.62 -9.52 23.96
CA ALA A 89 -0.95 -10.71 24.48
C ALA A 89 0.22 -11.15 23.59
N GLU A 90 0.03 -11.18 22.28
CA GLU A 90 1.08 -11.48 21.28
C GLU A 90 2.24 -10.48 21.37
N GLU A 91 1.91 -9.19 21.53
CA GLU A 91 2.86 -8.09 21.66
C GLU A 91 3.42 -7.91 23.10
N GLN A 92 3.00 -8.73 24.05
CA GLN A 92 3.38 -8.64 25.48
C GLN A 92 3.17 -7.24 26.09
N ARG A 93 2.06 -6.59 25.74
CA ARG A 93 1.64 -5.29 26.28
C ARG A 93 0.24 -5.39 26.91
N ALA A 94 -0.16 -4.34 27.63
CA ALA A 94 -1.54 -4.21 28.06
C ALA A 94 -2.45 -3.90 26.86
N PRO A 95 -3.71 -4.38 26.86
CA PRO A 95 -4.72 -3.91 25.92
C PRO A 95 -4.88 -2.39 26.01
N ARG A 96 -5.08 -1.74 24.86
CA ARG A 96 -5.36 -0.31 24.78
C ARG A 96 -6.69 0.01 25.47
N ASN A 97 -6.76 1.20 26.06
CA ASN A 97 -7.99 1.71 26.67
C ASN A 97 -8.97 2.13 25.57
N ILE A 98 -10.24 1.76 25.71
CA ILE A 98 -11.32 2.07 24.76
C ILE A 98 -12.36 2.91 25.50
N LEU A 99 -12.77 4.02 24.90
CA LEU A 99 -13.77 4.91 25.49
C LEU A 99 -15.17 4.33 25.35
N ALA A 100 -15.97 4.46 26.40
CA ALA A 100 -17.39 4.12 26.34
C ALA A 100 -18.14 5.11 25.42
N PRO A 101 -19.24 4.70 24.77
CA PRO A 101 -20.06 5.59 23.93
C PRO A 101 -20.56 6.84 24.64
N SER A 102 -20.68 6.79 25.97
CA SER A 102 -21.08 7.93 26.81
C SER A 102 -19.98 8.99 27.02
N ASP A 103 -18.73 8.73 26.65
CA ASP A 103 -17.65 9.73 26.73
C ASP A 103 -17.91 10.85 25.68
N PRO A 104 -17.85 12.14 26.05
CA PRO A 104 -18.04 13.24 25.10
C PRO A 104 -17.13 13.18 23.87
N ARG A 105 -15.92 12.62 24.02
CA ARG A 105 -14.98 12.40 22.91
C ARG A 105 -15.50 11.35 21.93
N ALA A 106 -16.11 10.28 22.43
CA ALA A 106 -16.76 9.26 21.60
C ALA A 106 -17.98 9.82 20.88
N ALA A 107 -18.80 10.63 21.56
CA ALA A 107 -19.93 11.32 20.93
C ALA A 107 -19.49 12.26 19.79
N LYS A 108 -18.36 12.97 19.95
CA LYS A 108 -17.78 13.80 18.88
C LYS A 108 -17.39 12.95 17.67
N ALA A 109 -16.63 11.87 17.87
CA ALA A 109 -16.23 10.96 16.80
C ALA A 109 -17.43 10.32 16.08
N ARG A 110 -18.49 9.95 16.82
CA ARG A 110 -19.74 9.42 16.27
C ARG A 110 -20.41 10.41 15.34
N ALA A 111 -20.51 11.67 15.76
CA ALA A 111 -21.07 12.73 14.92
C ALA A 111 -20.28 12.90 13.61
N TRP A 112 -18.95 12.86 13.67
CA TRP A 112 -18.10 12.90 12.47
C TRP A 112 -18.32 11.69 11.55
N LEU A 113 -18.37 10.48 12.11
CA LEU A 113 -18.59 9.27 11.33
C LEU A 113 -19.98 9.21 10.70
N ASP A 114 -21.02 9.65 11.41
CA ASP A 114 -22.39 9.75 10.86
C ASP A 114 -22.46 10.72 9.68
N GLN A 115 -21.84 11.88 9.83
CA GLN A 115 -21.75 12.86 8.76
C GLN A 115 -20.98 12.29 7.56
N ALA A 116 -19.80 11.71 7.81
CA ALA A 116 -18.98 11.09 6.77
C ALA A 116 -19.75 9.98 6.05
N TRP A 117 -20.42 9.09 6.78
CA TRP A 117 -21.20 8.00 6.19
C TRP A 117 -22.39 8.51 5.37
N GLN A 118 -23.11 9.52 5.88
CA GLN A 118 -24.23 10.12 5.16
C GLN A 118 -23.79 10.69 3.81
N LEU A 119 -22.65 11.38 3.79
CA LEU A 119 -22.08 11.96 2.57
C LEU A 119 -21.53 10.87 1.66
N PHE A 120 -20.72 9.96 2.19
CA PHE A 120 -20.11 8.87 1.44
C PHE A 120 -21.16 8.05 0.68
N ARG A 121 -22.21 7.54 1.35
CA ARG A 121 -23.26 6.73 0.70
C ARG A 121 -24.14 7.50 -0.29
N ARG A 122 -24.11 8.83 -0.27
CA ARG A 122 -24.80 9.67 -1.25
C ARG A 122 -24.00 9.79 -2.56
N HIS A 123 -22.67 9.81 -2.44
CA HIS A 123 -21.76 10.04 -3.56
C HIS A 123 -21.12 8.75 -4.09
N ARG A 124 -21.22 7.64 -3.33
CA ARG A 124 -20.61 6.35 -3.65
C ARG A 124 -21.63 5.22 -3.58
N PRO A 125 -21.56 4.23 -4.50
CA PRO A 125 -22.37 3.03 -4.40
C PRO A 125 -21.90 2.20 -3.20
N VAL A 126 -22.78 2.01 -2.22
CA VAL A 126 -22.50 1.16 -1.03
C VAL A 126 -23.46 -0.04 -0.94
N GLY A 127 -24.33 -0.21 -1.94
CA GLY A 127 -25.29 -1.30 -2.00
C GLY A 127 -26.15 -1.43 -0.74
N ALA A 128 -26.34 -2.66 -0.27
CA ALA A 128 -27.15 -2.97 0.90
C ALA A 128 -26.50 -2.55 2.23
N LEU A 129 -25.27 -2.02 2.23
CA LEU A 129 -24.71 -1.35 3.41
C LEU A 129 -25.37 -0.01 3.71
N ALA A 130 -26.05 0.62 2.75
CA ALA A 130 -26.58 1.98 2.90
C ALA A 130 -27.42 2.17 4.18
N GLY A 131 -28.15 1.14 4.62
CA GLY A 131 -28.96 1.13 5.83
C GLY A 131 -28.31 0.52 7.07
N ARG A 132 -27.05 0.07 6.98
CA ARG A 132 -26.32 -0.58 8.09
C ARG A 132 -25.64 0.45 8.98
N HIS A 133 -25.46 0.05 10.24
CA HIS A 133 -24.68 0.80 11.21
C HIS A 133 -23.19 0.61 10.93
N VAL A 134 -22.46 1.72 10.79
CA VAL A 134 -20.98 1.70 10.75
C VAL A 134 -20.52 1.79 12.20
N GLY A 135 -19.93 0.71 12.72
CA GLY A 135 -19.48 0.67 14.10
C GLY A 135 -18.34 1.66 14.35
N LEU A 136 -18.32 2.26 15.54
CA LEU A 136 -17.24 3.14 15.99
C LEU A 136 -16.53 2.56 17.21
N VAL A 137 -15.20 2.61 17.20
CA VAL A 137 -14.37 2.36 18.40
C VAL A 137 -13.43 3.54 18.61
N VAL A 138 -13.47 4.15 19.79
CA VAL A 138 -12.55 5.23 20.14
C VAL A 138 -11.49 4.74 21.11
N ILE A 139 -10.24 4.72 20.65
CA ILE A 139 -9.07 4.27 21.38
C ILE A 139 -8.43 5.48 22.07
N ASP A 140 -8.17 5.37 23.37
CA ASP A 140 -7.53 6.41 24.16
C ASP A 140 -6.01 6.45 23.90
N ASP A 141 -5.65 6.95 22.72
CA ASP A 141 -4.28 7.14 22.25
C ASP A 141 -4.12 8.60 21.78
N PRO A 142 -3.18 9.37 22.36
CA PRO A 142 -2.99 10.78 22.01
C PRO A 142 -2.39 10.99 20.61
N SER A 143 -1.98 9.93 19.91
CA SER A 143 -1.44 10.01 18.55
C SER A 143 -2.60 10.15 17.55
N PRO A 144 -2.59 11.15 16.65
CA PRO A 144 -3.67 11.32 15.68
C PRO A 144 -3.68 10.16 14.69
N ASN A 145 -4.78 9.41 14.66
CA ASN A 145 -4.99 8.29 13.73
C ASN A 145 -6.48 7.94 13.62
N ALA A 146 -6.87 7.45 12.45
CA ALA A 146 -8.03 6.60 12.26
C ALA A 146 -7.61 5.42 11.39
N PHE A 147 -8.35 4.31 11.46
CA PHE A 147 -8.10 3.14 10.63
C PHE A 147 -9.33 2.22 10.62
N VAL A 148 -9.42 1.36 9.63
CA VAL A 148 -10.28 0.17 9.64
C VAL A 148 -9.44 -1.08 9.88
N ALA A 149 -10.03 -2.11 10.46
CA ALA A 149 -9.31 -3.35 10.67
C ALA A 149 -9.25 -4.13 9.35
N PRO A 150 -8.07 -4.56 8.89
CA PRO A 150 -8.00 -5.47 7.77
C PRO A 150 -8.64 -6.82 8.14
N GLU A 151 -8.82 -7.69 7.16
CA GLU A 151 -9.10 -9.10 7.43
C GLU A 151 -7.98 -9.66 8.32
N ILE A 152 -8.35 -10.21 9.48
CA ILE A 152 -7.37 -10.70 10.46
C ILE A 152 -7.26 -12.21 10.33
N GLY A 153 -6.06 -12.65 9.98
CA GLY A 153 -5.68 -14.02 9.63
C GLY A 153 -6.53 -15.11 10.31
N GLY A 154 -7.37 -15.77 9.51
CA GLY A 154 -8.14 -16.94 9.90
C GLY A 154 -9.55 -16.69 10.42
N LEU A 155 -9.98 -15.43 10.62
CA LEU A 155 -11.38 -15.12 10.97
C LEU A 155 -12.30 -14.98 9.75
N GLY A 156 -11.73 -14.86 8.55
CA GLY A 156 -12.42 -14.99 7.27
C GLY A 156 -13.45 -13.91 6.93
N ARG A 157 -13.56 -12.84 7.74
CA ARG A 157 -14.50 -11.72 7.53
C ARG A 157 -13.93 -10.42 8.09
N SER A 158 -13.95 -9.35 7.29
CA SER A 158 -13.76 -7.99 7.80
C SER A 158 -15.03 -7.49 8.48
N VAL A 159 -14.90 -6.48 9.34
CA VAL A 159 -16.03 -5.88 10.07
C VAL A 159 -16.15 -4.41 9.64
N LEU A 160 -17.38 -3.95 9.39
CA LEU A 160 -17.64 -2.54 9.06
C LEU A 160 -17.55 -1.67 10.34
N VAL A 161 -16.32 -1.41 10.77
CA VAL A 161 -15.98 -0.65 11.97
C VAL A 161 -14.84 0.32 11.64
N VAL A 162 -15.00 1.58 12.05
CA VAL A 162 -13.94 2.59 12.02
C VAL A 162 -13.40 2.78 13.43
N MET A 163 -12.08 2.71 13.57
CA MET A 163 -11.38 2.94 14.82
C MET A 163 -10.69 4.30 14.79
N VAL A 164 -10.82 5.06 15.88
CA VAL A 164 -10.36 6.44 15.98
C VAL A 164 -9.52 6.61 17.23
N HIS A 165 -8.33 7.19 17.10
CA HIS A 165 -7.52 7.55 18.25
C HIS A 165 -7.94 8.92 18.81
N THR A 166 -7.89 9.11 20.13
CA THR A 166 -8.25 10.39 20.76
C THR A 166 -7.40 11.57 20.30
N GLY A 167 -6.17 11.34 19.83
CA GLY A 167 -5.34 12.35 19.19
C GLY A 167 -5.98 13.02 17.98
N LEU A 168 -6.78 12.28 17.19
CA LEU A 168 -7.46 12.83 16.01
C LEU A 168 -8.58 13.80 16.38
N LEU A 169 -9.10 13.72 17.61
CA LEU A 169 -10.20 14.57 18.06
C LEU A 169 -9.81 16.05 18.22
N ALA A 170 -8.49 16.33 18.24
CA ALA A 170 -7.93 17.67 18.23
C ALA A 170 -7.95 18.32 16.82
N SER A 171 -8.16 17.54 15.76
CA SER A 171 -8.24 18.07 14.40
C SER A 171 -9.50 18.92 14.17
N PRO A 172 -9.45 19.86 13.22
CA PRO A 172 -10.64 20.57 12.75
C PRO A 172 -11.72 19.61 12.23
N ASP A 173 -12.99 19.95 12.46
CA ASP A 173 -14.12 19.04 12.17
C ASP A 173 -14.16 18.60 10.70
N HIS A 174 -13.92 19.51 9.73
CA HIS A 174 -13.93 19.17 8.31
C HIS A 174 -12.81 18.19 7.93
N GLY A 175 -11.60 18.37 8.47
CA GLY A 175 -10.48 17.48 8.21
C GLY A 175 -10.72 16.09 8.82
N ALA A 176 -11.29 16.03 10.02
CA ALA A 176 -11.66 14.77 10.65
C ALA A 176 -12.75 14.02 9.87
N VAL A 177 -13.79 14.72 9.39
CA VAL A 177 -14.84 14.10 8.56
C VAL A 177 -14.27 13.58 7.24
N ALA A 178 -13.33 14.28 6.60
CA ALA A 178 -12.66 13.80 5.39
C ALA A 178 -11.81 12.55 5.66
N ILE A 179 -11.09 12.50 6.79
CA ILE A 179 -10.37 11.29 7.24
C ILE A 179 -11.35 10.13 7.45
N MET A 180 -12.53 10.36 8.05
CA MET A 180 -13.53 9.29 8.16
C MET A 180 -14.00 8.79 6.78
N MET A 181 -14.08 9.64 5.76
CA MET A 181 -14.41 9.21 4.39
C MET A 181 -13.29 8.37 3.76
N HIS A 182 -12.03 8.71 4.03
CA HIS A 182 -10.88 7.88 3.67
C HIS A 182 -11.01 6.49 4.30
N GLU A 183 -11.27 6.40 5.61
CA GLU A 183 -11.47 5.11 6.28
C GLU A 183 -12.67 4.33 5.74
N LEU A 184 -13.76 5.02 5.40
CA LEU A 184 -14.91 4.39 4.74
C LEU A 184 -14.56 3.85 3.35
N GLN A 185 -13.64 4.47 2.61
CA GLN A 185 -13.16 3.91 1.35
C GLN A 185 -12.29 2.66 1.56
N HIS A 186 -11.51 2.57 2.64
CA HIS A 186 -10.87 1.29 3.00
C HIS A 186 -11.92 0.24 3.38
N ALA A 187 -12.87 0.61 4.24
CA ALA A 187 -13.91 -0.30 4.68
C ALA A 187 -14.73 -0.82 3.50
N VAL A 188 -15.11 0.07 2.56
CA VAL A 188 -16.04 -0.21 1.46
C VAL A 188 -15.35 -0.65 0.18
N GLY A 189 -14.30 0.05 -0.23
CA GLY A 189 -13.62 -0.17 -1.51
C GLY A 189 -12.54 -1.25 -1.43
N LEU A 190 -11.75 -1.27 -0.35
CA LEU A 190 -10.62 -2.21 -0.23
C LEU A 190 -11.07 -3.57 0.29
N HIS A 191 -11.79 -3.58 1.41
CA HIS A 191 -12.12 -4.83 2.10
C HIS A 191 -13.38 -5.52 1.57
N LEU A 192 -14.28 -4.80 0.88
CA LEU A 192 -15.54 -5.41 0.43
C LEU A 192 -15.49 -6.09 -0.92
N ILE A 193 -14.58 -5.67 -1.78
CA ILE A 193 -14.57 -6.15 -3.16
C ILE A 193 -13.41 -7.13 -3.30
N PRO A 194 -13.66 -8.43 -3.57
CA PRO A 194 -12.60 -9.41 -3.79
C PRO A 194 -11.60 -8.91 -4.83
N GLY A 195 -10.29 -9.04 -4.53
CA GLY A 195 -9.22 -8.49 -5.37
C GLY A 195 -9.25 -6.96 -5.53
N GLY A 196 -10.03 -6.23 -4.72
CA GLY A 196 -10.16 -4.78 -4.78
C GLY A 196 -8.81 -4.09 -4.60
N LYS A 197 -8.00 -4.60 -3.66
CA LYS A 197 -6.61 -4.15 -3.47
C LYS A 197 -5.80 -4.19 -4.76
N ASP A 198 -5.82 -5.32 -5.45
CA ASP A 198 -4.99 -5.50 -6.64
C ASP A 198 -5.54 -4.75 -7.86
N ARG A 199 -6.87 -4.55 -7.94
CA ARG A 199 -7.49 -3.72 -8.99
C ARG A 199 -7.29 -2.22 -8.79
N MET A 200 -7.15 -1.75 -7.55
CA MET A 200 -6.83 -0.36 -7.26
C MET A 200 -5.38 -0.05 -7.57
N ARG A 201 -4.48 -0.99 -7.29
CA ARG A 201 -3.05 -0.84 -7.50
C ARG A 201 -2.72 -0.69 -8.98
N ARG A 202 -1.97 0.36 -9.32
CA ARG A 202 -1.50 0.56 -10.69
C ARG A 202 -0.12 1.19 -10.68
N PHE A 203 0.68 0.81 -11.66
CA PHE A 203 1.91 1.54 -11.95
C PHE A 203 1.74 2.32 -13.24
N TYR A 204 2.32 3.51 -13.27
CA TYR A 204 2.35 4.35 -14.46
C TYR A 204 3.61 5.21 -14.43
N VAL A 205 3.91 5.83 -15.56
CA VAL A 205 5.05 6.73 -15.70
C VAL A 205 4.53 8.14 -15.85
N ASN A 206 4.90 9.05 -14.94
CA ASN A 206 4.59 10.46 -15.11
C ASN A 206 5.27 10.98 -16.39
N GLN A 207 4.47 11.50 -17.31
CA GLN A 207 4.93 11.95 -18.62
C GLN A 207 5.30 13.45 -18.65
N THR A 208 4.90 14.21 -17.65
CA THR A 208 5.05 15.67 -17.65
C THR A 208 5.99 16.13 -16.55
N GLU A 209 6.87 17.08 -16.89
CA GLU A 209 7.75 17.74 -15.90
C GLU A 209 6.98 18.80 -15.10
N ASP A 210 6.01 19.46 -15.73
CA ASP A 210 5.28 20.62 -15.18
C ASP A 210 3.97 20.25 -14.47
N GLY A 211 3.67 18.96 -14.31
CA GLY A 211 2.43 18.53 -13.69
C GLY A 211 2.33 17.02 -13.62
N GLU A 212 1.26 16.56 -12.99
CA GLU A 212 0.91 15.15 -12.93
C GLU A 212 -0.61 15.02 -13.02
N ASP A 213 -1.06 14.09 -13.85
CA ASP A 213 -2.47 13.75 -13.93
C ASP A 213 -2.90 12.92 -12.71
N VAL A 214 -4.19 12.96 -12.40
CA VAL A 214 -4.75 12.20 -11.27
C VAL A 214 -4.47 10.71 -11.43
N GLY A 215 -3.77 10.10 -10.46
CA GLY A 215 -3.32 8.70 -10.52
C GLY A 215 -4.46 7.71 -10.78
N ARG A 216 -5.63 7.93 -10.17
CA ARG A 216 -6.86 7.15 -10.42
C ARG A 216 -7.28 7.07 -11.89
N LEU A 217 -6.98 8.11 -12.67
CA LEU A 217 -7.35 8.21 -14.09
C LEU A 217 -6.27 7.64 -15.02
N GLN A 218 -5.12 7.27 -14.48
CA GLN A 218 -4.04 6.69 -15.26
C GLN A 218 -4.34 5.22 -15.57
N ALA A 219 -4.01 4.84 -16.80
CA ALA A 219 -3.95 3.44 -17.20
C ALA A 219 -2.70 2.81 -16.58
N GLU A 220 -2.78 1.51 -16.32
CA GLU A 220 -1.59 0.75 -15.94
C GLU A 220 -0.61 0.69 -17.11
N ASP A 221 0.65 1.04 -16.85
CA ASP A 221 1.78 0.76 -17.72
C ASP A 221 2.37 -0.60 -17.29
N VAL A 222 2.17 -1.62 -18.11
CA VAL A 222 2.59 -3.00 -17.82
C VAL A 222 4.09 -3.14 -17.55
N PHE A 223 4.92 -2.32 -18.19
CA PHE A 223 6.37 -2.37 -17.99
C PHE A 223 6.76 -1.67 -16.69
N ALA A 224 6.14 -0.52 -16.39
CA ALA A 224 6.29 0.13 -15.10
C ALA A 224 5.80 -0.78 -13.95
N ALA A 225 4.71 -1.52 -14.18
CA ALA A 225 4.15 -2.48 -13.21
C ALA A 225 5.08 -3.65 -12.95
N GLU A 226 5.72 -4.16 -14.00
CA GLU A 226 6.70 -5.22 -13.90
C GLU A 226 7.94 -4.77 -13.08
N SER A 227 8.57 -3.64 -13.44
CA SER A 227 9.74 -3.10 -12.72
C SER A 227 9.40 -2.68 -11.29
N GLY A 228 8.32 -1.92 -11.11
CA GLY A 228 7.86 -1.45 -9.81
C GLY A 228 7.42 -2.60 -8.89
N GLY A 229 6.70 -3.58 -9.44
CA GLY A 229 6.29 -4.78 -8.72
C GLY A 229 7.47 -5.61 -8.22
N ARG A 230 8.47 -5.87 -9.07
CA ARG A 230 9.70 -6.57 -8.66
C ARG A 230 10.47 -5.79 -7.61
N TRP A 231 10.63 -4.48 -7.79
CA TRP A 231 11.30 -3.63 -6.81
C TRP A 231 10.61 -3.69 -5.44
N ARG A 232 9.27 -3.57 -5.41
CA ARG A 232 8.49 -3.63 -4.15
C ARG A 232 8.56 -5.00 -3.49
N HIS A 233 8.55 -6.09 -4.26
CA HIS A 233 8.74 -7.45 -3.75
C HIS A 233 10.09 -7.59 -3.05
N LEU A 234 11.17 -7.09 -3.66
CA LEU A 234 12.50 -7.06 -3.05
C LEU A 234 12.53 -6.16 -1.81
N ALA A 235 11.91 -4.97 -1.88
CA ALA A 235 11.80 -4.05 -0.75
C ALA A 235 11.06 -4.68 0.45
N ALA A 236 10.02 -5.48 0.21
CA ALA A 236 9.31 -6.21 1.26
C ALA A 236 10.22 -7.26 1.95
N LYS A 237 11.16 -7.85 1.20
CA LYS A 237 12.13 -8.81 1.74
C LYS A 237 13.22 -8.17 2.59
N VAL A 238 13.71 -6.96 2.27
CA VAL A 238 14.94 -6.42 2.88
C VAL A 238 14.85 -4.99 3.41
N GLY A 239 13.77 -4.29 3.10
CA GLY A 239 13.55 -2.87 3.38
C GLY A 239 13.56 -1.99 2.13
N PRO A 240 13.05 -0.77 2.24
CA PRO A 240 12.72 0.08 1.08
C PRO A 240 13.90 0.81 0.45
N PHE A 241 15.12 0.60 0.93
CA PHE A 241 16.27 1.38 0.51
C PHE A 241 17.30 0.49 -0.20
N ALA A 242 17.61 0.85 -1.45
CA ALA A 242 18.55 0.15 -2.32
C ALA A 242 20.01 0.64 -2.18
N ASP A 243 20.27 1.62 -1.30
CA ASP A 243 21.58 2.25 -1.11
C ASP A 243 22.66 1.21 -0.75
N ALA A 244 23.81 1.29 -1.43
CA ALA A 244 24.90 0.33 -1.27
C ALA A 244 25.58 0.40 0.11
N ALA A 245 25.61 1.57 0.77
CA ALA A 245 26.21 1.75 2.09
C ALA A 245 25.42 1.05 3.22
N LEU A 246 24.16 0.68 2.95
CA LEU A 246 23.40 -0.19 3.84
C LEU A 246 23.94 -1.63 3.90
N GLY A 247 24.79 -2.01 2.95
CA GLY A 247 25.43 -3.33 2.90
C GLY A 247 24.41 -4.46 3.05
N GLY A 248 24.72 -5.41 3.92
CA GLY A 248 23.89 -6.55 4.28
C GLY A 248 22.86 -6.30 5.39
N LEU A 249 22.78 -5.10 5.99
CA LEU A 249 21.89 -4.85 7.14
C LEU A 249 20.40 -4.92 6.73
N PRO A 250 19.61 -5.93 7.17
CA PRO A 250 18.21 -6.00 6.78
C PRO A 250 17.36 -5.04 7.62
N LEU A 251 16.46 -4.30 6.97
CA LEU A 251 15.58 -3.35 7.67
C LEU A 251 14.16 -3.90 7.88
N ARG A 252 13.75 -4.87 7.06
CA ARG A 252 12.45 -5.55 7.10
C ARG A 252 12.58 -6.99 6.59
N GLY A 253 11.46 -7.70 6.55
CA GLY A 253 11.29 -9.00 5.92
C GLY A 253 11.98 -10.17 6.63
N MET A 254 12.03 -11.30 5.94
CA MET A 254 12.47 -12.59 6.50
C MET A 254 13.93 -12.54 7.02
N PRO A 255 14.93 -12.00 6.30
CA PRO A 255 16.30 -11.92 6.82
C PRO A 255 16.41 -11.13 8.14
N LYS A 256 15.59 -10.08 8.32
CA LYS A 256 15.53 -9.35 9.59
C LYS A 256 14.94 -10.21 10.71
N GLN A 257 13.84 -10.91 10.45
CA GLN A 257 13.18 -11.78 11.45
C GLN A 257 14.12 -12.91 11.90
N VAL A 258 14.84 -13.53 10.96
CA VAL A 258 15.85 -14.56 11.26
C VAL A 258 17.00 -13.98 12.10
N LEU A 259 17.49 -12.78 11.74
CA LEU A 259 18.55 -12.11 12.51
C LEU A 259 18.09 -11.77 13.94
N ASP A 260 16.90 -11.18 14.09
CA ASP A 260 16.34 -10.82 15.40
C ASP A 260 16.17 -12.07 16.29
N TYR A 261 15.65 -13.16 15.73
CA TYR A 261 15.50 -14.43 16.43
C TYR A 261 16.84 -15.05 16.82
N ALA A 262 17.83 -15.05 15.91
CA ALA A 262 19.17 -15.53 16.21
C ALA A 262 19.81 -14.73 17.35
N VAL A 263 19.71 -13.38 17.33
CA VAL A 263 20.21 -12.51 18.40
C VAL A 263 19.47 -12.74 19.72
N GLN A 264 18.16 -13.00 19.69
CA GLN A 264 17.38 -13.34 20.87
C GLN A 264 17.86 -14.66 21.50
N LEU A 265 18.06 -15.70 20.70
CA LEU A 265 18.58 -16.98 21.19
C LEU A 265 20.03 -16.84 21.69
N GLY A 266 20.86 -16.11 20.94
CA GLY A 266 22.22 -15.77 21.32
C GLY A 266 22.28 -15.09 22.69
N ALA A 267 21.31 -14.22 23.01
CA ALA A 267 21.28 -13.51 24.29
C ALA A 267 21.07 -14.44 25.50
N MET A 268 20.53 -15.65 25.29
CA MET A 268 20.43 -16.67 26.34
C MET A 268 21.78 -17.32 26.68
N VAL A 269 22.72 -17.31 25.72
CA VAL A 269 24.06 -17.90 25.86
C VAL A 269 25.12 -16.83 26.15
N ASN A 270 25.05 -15.67 25.50
CA ASN A 270 25.98 -14.56 25.59
C ASN A 270 25.25 -13.21 25.74
N PRO A 271 24.70 -12.92 26.94
CA PRO A 271 23.87 -11.73 27.15
C PRO A 271 24.63 -10.42 26.91
N THR A 272 25.92 -10.35 27.27
CA THR A 272 26.75 -9.15 27.10
C THR A 272 27.02 -8.85 25.63
N GLY A 273 27.48 -9.84 24.86
CA GLY A 273 27.73 -9.68 23.42
C GLY A 273 26.46 -9.31 22.65
N CYS A 274 25.33 -9.91 23.01
CA CYS A 274 24.04 -9.60 22.38
C CYS A 274 23.43 -8.27 22.83
N ALA A 275 23.75 -7.77 24.03
CA ALA A 275 23.42 -6.40 24.41
C ALA A 275 24.18 -5.38 23.53
N GLN A 276 25.47 -5.63 23.27
CA GLN A 276 26.27 -4.78 22.38
C GLN A 276 25.73 -4.78 20.94
N ALA A 277 25.44 -5.94 20.37
CA ALA A 277 24.88 -6.06 19.02
C ALA A 277 23.52 -5.34 18.88
N ARG A 278 22.63 -5.49 19.87
CA ARG A 278 21.35 -4.76 19.91
C ARG A 278 21.55 -3.25 20.00
N SER A 279 22.50 -2.79 20.82
CA SER A 279 22.82 -1.36 20.93
C SER A 279 23.35 -0.80 19.61
N ALA A 280 24.29 -1.50 18.95
CA ALA A 280 24.83 -1.10 17.65
C ALA A 280 23.73 -1.04 16.57
N THR A 281 22.84 -2.03 16.54
CA THR A 281 21.69 -2.04 15.62
C THR A 281 20.73 -0.88 15.89
N ALA A 282 20.40 -0.63 17.16
CA ALA A 282 19.51 0.48 17.53
C ALA A 282 20.11 1.84 17.17
N GLN A 283 21.42 2.04 17.38
CA GLN A 283 22.13 3.25 16.99
C GLN A 283 22.14 3.43 15.47
N ALA A 284 22.43 2.37 14.71
CA ALA A 284 22.39 2.40 13.25
C ALA A 284 21.00 2.77 12.72
N LEU A 285 19.94 2.16 13.25
CA LEU A 285 18.56 2.49 12.86
C LEU A 285 18.17 3.92 13.25
N ALA A 286 18.65 4.43 14.39
CA ALA A 286 18.43 5.82 14.78
C ALA A 286 19.11 6.79 13.81
N GLN A 287 20.37 6.51 13.41
CA GLN A 287 21.10 7.31 12.43
C GLN A 287 20.40 7.31 11.05
N LEU A 288 19.96 6.14 10.57
CA LEU A 288 19.23 6.06 9.30
C LEU A 288 17.92 6.84 9.35
N ARG A 289 17.15 6.75 10.44
CA ARG A 289 15.90 7.51 10.61
C ARG A 289 16.11 9.01 10.54
N THR A 290 17.22 9.54 11.06
CA THR A 290 17.53 10.98 10.95
C THR A 290 17.89 11.41 9.54
N GLY A 291 18.26 10.46 8.66
CA GLY A 291 18.56 10.70 7.26
C GLY A 291 17.35 10.56 6.33
N ILE A 292 16.19 10.13 6.83
CA ILE A 292 14.96 10.03 6.02
C ILE A 292 14.32 11.41 5.95
N ASP A 293 14.17 11.97 4.74
CA ASP A 293 13.40 13.20 4.54
C ASP A 293 11.90 12.88 4.65
N PRO A 294 11.18 13.42 5.64
CA PRO A 294 9.75 13.12 5.84
C PRO A 294 8.86 13.58 4.69
N LEU A 295 9.33 14.45 3.80
CA LEU A 295 8.56 14.88 2.63
C LEU A 295 8.71 13.97 1.41
N THR A 296 9.78 13.20 1.33
CA THR A 296 10.10 12.39 0.14
C THR A 296 10.32 10.93 0.48
N SER A 297 10.37 10.59 1.76
CA SER A 297 10.83 9.30 2.28
C SER A 297 12.21 8.88 1.77
N ALA A 298 12.97 9.78 1.12
CA ALA A 298 14.31 9.48 0.62
C ALA A 298 15.29 9.39 1.78
N LEU A 299 16.14 8.35 1.74
CA LEU A 299 17.19 8.15 2.73
C LEU A 299 18.49 8.78 2.25
N THR A 300 19.00 9.74 3.02
CA THR A 300 20.40 10.16 2.95
C THR A 300 21.20 9.35 3.96
N VAL A 301 22.05 8.42 3.48
CA VAL A 301 22.89 7.62 4.36
C VAL A 301 24.02 8.49 4.95
N PRO A 302 24.20 8.54 6.29
CA PRO A 302 25.26 9.33 6.91
C PRO A 302 26.66 8.92 6.42
N VAL A 303 27.56 9.90 6.25
CA VAL A 303 28.95 9.65 5.89
C VAL A 303 29.60 8.73 6.93
N GLY A 304 30.23 7.64 6.47
CA GLY A 304 30.88 6.65 7.32
C GLY A 304 29.96 5.58 7.90
N PHE A 305 28.65 5.60 7.60
CA PHE A 305 27.75 4.51 7.92
C PHE A 305 28.18 3.23 7.19
N SER A 306 28.14 2.09 7.89
CA SER A 306 28.37 0.76 7.31
C SER A 306 27.44 -0.26 7.96
N GLY A 307 26.46 -0.74 7.20
CA GLY A 307 25.57 -1.81 7.67
C GLY A 307 26.32 -3.11 7.97
N ASP A 308 27.37 -3.42 7.20
CA ASP A 308 28.19 -4.62 7.39
C ASP A 308 28.97 -4.59 8.71
N ALA A 309 29.44 -3.41 9.14
CA ALA A 309 30.09 -3.27 10.45
C ALA A 309 29.12 -3.57 11.61
N VAL A 310 27.85 -3.18 11.47
CA VAL A 310 26.80 -3.51 12.47
C VAL A 310 26.57 -5.01 12.54
N LEU A 311 26.49 -5.68 11.37
CA LEU A 311 26.34 -7.14 11.30
C LEU A 311 27.57 -7.88 11.85
N ALA A 312 28.78 -7.38 11.59
CA ALA A 312 30.00 -7.97 12.14
C ALA A 312 29.96 -8.01 13.68
N ILE A 313 29.42 -6.98 14.35
CA ILE A 313 29.24 -6.99 15.81
C ILE A 313 28.27 -8.10 16.24
N ALA A 314 27.17 -8.30 15.51
CA ALA A 314 26.24 -9.41 15.80
C ALA A 314 26.92 -10.77 15.63
N ARG A 315 27.70 -10.96 14.56
CA ARG A 315 28.44 -12.20 14.31
C ARG A 315 29.52 -12.47 15.36
N ASP A 316 30.42 -11.50 15.55
CA ASP A 316 31.67 -11.70 16.26
C ASP A 316 31.51 -11.53 17.78
N SER A 317 30.48 -10.80 18.23
CA SER A 317 30.23 -10.58 19.66
C SER A 317 29.04 -11.36 20.18
N CYS A 318 27.86 -11.26 19.55
CA CYS A 318 26.64 -11.90 20.06
C CYS A 318 26.60 -13.40 19.75
N LEU A 319 26.86 -13.76 18.49
CA LEU A 319 26.71 -15.11 17.96
C LEU A 319 28.06 -15.83 17.85
N ALA A 320 29.06 -15.39 18.61
CA ALA A 320 30.36 -16.05 18.67
C ALA A 320 30.20 -17.50 19.13
N GLY A 321 30.55 -18.46 18.26
CA GLY A 321 30.43 -19.90 18.53
C GLY A 321 29.07 -20.52 18.22
N VAL A 322 28.11 -19.73 17.73
CA VAL A 322 26.87 -20.28 17.16
C VAL A 322 27.21 -20.97 15.84
N THR A 323 26.85 -22.25 15.73
CA THR A 323 27.10 -23.08 14.53
C THR A 323 25.85 -23.32 13.71
N ASN A 324 24.68 -22.93 14.23
CA ASN A 324 23.43 -23.11 13.53
C ASN A 324 23.39 -22.34 12.20
N SER A 325 22.85 -23.00 11.19
CA SER A 325 22.72 -22.41 9.86
C SER A 325 21.56 -21.42 9.80
N PHE A 326 21.53 -20.61 8.74
CA PHE A 326 20.38 -19.76 8.44
C PHE A 326 19.06 -20.52 8.34
N VAL A 327 19.08 -21.71 7.72
CA VAL A 327 17.89 -22.55 7.54
C VAL A 327 17.35 -23.04 8.89
N GLU A 328 18.23 -23.40 9.83
CA GLU A 328 17.82 -23.85 11.16
C GLU A 328 17.22 -22.72 12.00
N PHE A 329 17.84 -21.53 11.97
CA PHE A 329 17.27 -20.36 12.63
C PHE A 329 15.96 -19.91 11.99
N GLY A 330 15.88 -19.92 10.65
CA GLY A 330 14.66 -19.62 9.91
C GLY A 330 13.54 -20.57 10.28
N ALA A 331 13.76 -21.88 10.16
CA ALA A 331 12.79 -22.89 10.55
C ALA A 331 12.24 -22.68 11.98
N SER A 332 13.14 -22.41 12.93
CA SER A 332 12.77 -22.15 14.32
C SER A 332 11.98 -20.85 14.50
N ALA A 333 12.36 -19.77 13.80
CA ALA A 333 11.70 -18.47 13.85
C ALA A 333 10.26 -18.52 13.30
N PHE A 334 10.01 -19.38 12.30
CA PHE A 334 8.69 -19.53 11.66
C PHE A 334 7.90 -20.76 12.13
N GLY A 335 8.42 -21.54 13.09
CA GLY A 335 7.73 -22.71 13.64
C GLY A 335 7.54 -23.86 12.64
N VAL A 336 8.47 -24.01 11.69
CA VAL A 336 8.45 -25.08 10.66
C VAL A 336 9.73 -25.93 10.74
N THR A 337 9.84 -27.01 9.97
CA THR A 337 11.09 -27.79 9.92
C THR A 337 12.12 -27.14 8.99
N PRO A 338 13.43 -27.44 9.14
CA PRO A 338 14.48 -26.98 8.22
C PRO A 338 14.19 -27.29 6.75
N GLU A 339 13.64 -28.47 6.46
CA GLU A 339 13.31 -28.90 5.10
C GLU A 339 12.18 -28.03 4.51
N VAL A 340 11.12 -27.78 5.29
CA VAL A 340 10.01 -26.91 4.88
C VAL A 340 10.50 -25.47 4.68
N PHE A 341 11.35 -24.98 5.58
CA PHE A 341 11.91 -23.63 5.43
C PHE A 341 12.78 -23.52 4.17
N ALA A 342 13.67 -24.50 3.92
CA ALA A 342 14.52 -24.52 2.74
C ALA A 342 13.72 -24.60 1.43
N GLN A 343 12.59 -25.30 1.41
CA GLN A 343 11.69 -25.38 0.24
C GLN A 343 11.01 -24.05 -0.08
N ASN A 344 10.90 -23.14 0.90
CA ASN A 344 10.37 -21.79 0.70
C ASN A 344 11.43 -20.79 0.18
N LEU A 345 12.70 -21.21 0.06
CA LEU A 345 13.74 -20.42 -0.58
C LEU A 345 13.84 -20.79 -2.06
N THR A 346 14.05 -19.79 -2.92
CA THR A 346 14.46 -20.06 -4.31
C THR A 346 15.82 -20.75 -4.33
N ALA A 347 16.16 -21.43 -5.44
CA ALA A 347 17.46 -22.09 -5.58
C ALA A 347 18.64 -21.11 -5.40
N GLU A 348 18.47 -19.87 -5.89
CA GLU A 348 19.46 -18.80 -5.75
C GLU A 348 19.61 -18.35 -4.29
N GLU A 349 18.51 -18.12 -3.58
CA GLU A 349 18.52 -17.77 -2.16
C GLU A 349 19.13 -18.91 -1.31
N LEU A 350 18.79 -20.16 -1.61
CA LEU A 350 19.36 -21.32 -0.92
C LEU A 350 20.88 -21.41 -1.12
N ALA A 351 21.37 -21.12 -2.33
CA ALA A 351 22.81 -21.06 -2.61
C ALA A 351 23.52 -19.93 -1.87
N LEU A 352 22.84 -18.80 -1.63
CA LEU A 352 23.37 -17.68 -0.86
C LEU A 352 23.50 -17.97 0.64
N VAL A 353 22.72 -18.92 1.18
CA VAL A 353 22.71 -19.20 2.63
C VAL A 353 23.36 -20.52 3.03
N SER A 354 23.47 -21.48 2.10
CA SER A 354 23.98 -22.82 2.38
C SER A 354 25.44 -22.79 2.86
N GLY A 355 25.69 -23.45 4.00
CA GLY A 355 27.04 -23.57 4.59
C GLY A 355 27.60 -22.26 5.18
N ARG A 356 26.79 -21.21 5.30
CA ARG A 356 27.22 -19.92 5.89
C ARG A 356 26.73 -19.77 7.32
N HIS A 357 27.49 -19.00 8.11
CA HIS A 357 27.00 -18.50 9.38
C HIS A 357 25.75 -17.64 9.16
N VAL A 358 24.77 -17.70 10.08
CA VAL A 358 23.47 -17.02 9.92
C VAL A 358 23.58 -15.54 9.55
N VAL A 359 24.53 -14.81 10.16
CA VAL A 359 24.75 -13.38 9.87
C VAL A 359 25.29 -13.16 8.45
N ASP A 360 26.21 -14.00 7.99
CA ASP A 360 26.78 -13.88 6.64
C ASP A 360 25.75 -14.27 5.57
N ALA A 361 24.87 -15.21 5.87
CA ALA A 361 23.71 -15.57 5.05
C ALA A 361 22.69 -14.42 4.95
N VAL A 362 22.34 -13.79 6.09
CA VAL A 362 21.50 -12.58 6.13
C VAL A 362 22.11 -11.46 5.30
N ALA A 363 23.41 -11.21 5.46
CA ALA A 363 24.11 -10.17 4.71
C ALA A 363 24.08 -10.46 3.21
N ALA A 364 24.31 -11.71 2.80
CA ALA A 364 24.32 -12.13 1.40
C ALA A 364 22.95 -11.99 0.74
N LEU A 365 21.87 -12.48 1.38
CA LEU A 365 20.50 -12.32 0.88
C LEU A 365 20.13 -10.84 0.75
N THR A 366 20.44 -10.06 1.78
CA THR A 366 20.11 -8.63 1.81
C THR A 366 20.86 -7.85 0.74
N GLY A 367 22.16 -8.10 0.60
CA GLY A 367 23.00 -7.47 -0.41
C GLY A 367 22.57 -7.83 -1.84
N ALA A 368 22.21 -9.10 -2.08
CA ALA A 368 21.72 -9.56 -3.39
C ALA A 368 20.39 -8.87 -3.76
N ALA A 369 19.42 -8.82 -2.85
CA ALA A 369 18.14 -8.16 -3.11
C ALA A 369 18.32 -6.65 -3.36
N ARG A 370 19.17 -5.95 -2.60
CA ARG A 370 19.47 -4.53 -2.86
C ARG A 370 20.16 -4.30 -4.20
N ALA A 371 21.05 -5.20 -4.60
CA ALA A 371 21.68 -5.14 -5.92
C ALA A 371 20.63 -5.29 -7.04
N GLN A 372 19.69 -6.22 -6.89
CA GLN A 372 18.57 -6.37 -7.81
C GLN A 372 17.65 -5.13 -7.81
N MET A 373 17.33 -4.54 -6.64
CA MET A 373 16.57 -3.29 -6.58
C MET A 373 17.23 -2.16 -7.38
N ARG A 374 18.57 -2.02 -7.31
CA ARG A 374 19.30 -1.04 -8.14
C ARG A 374 19.29 -1.38 -9.62
N GLN A 375 19.27 -2.67 -9.96
CA GLN A 375 19.14 -3.11 -11.34
C GLN A 375 17.75 -2.77 -11.90
N GLU A 376 16.66 -3.01 -11.15
CA GLU A 376 15.31 -2.61 -11.56
C GLU A 376 15.20 -1.10 -11.79
N VAL A 377 15.87 -0.30 -10.96
CA VAL A 377 15.99 1.15 -11.15
C VAL A 377 16.65 1.47 -12.50
N ALA A 378 17.82 0.89 -12.76
CA ALA A 378 18.55 1.13 -14.02
C ALA A 378 17.77 0.64 -15.25
N ASP A 379 17.12 -0.51 -15.16
CA ASP A 379 16.34 -1.09 -16.26
C ASP A 379 15.11 -0.23 -16.58
N PHE A 380 14.40 0.26 -15.56
CA PHE A 380 13.31 1.23 -15.72
C PHE A 380 13.79 2.51 -16.41
N GLU A 381 14.92 3.08 -15.95
CA GLU A 381 15.45 4.33 -16.50
C GLU A 381 15.86 4.18 -17.97
N GLN A 382 16.44 3.02 -18.31
CA GLN A 382 16.77 2.69 -19.69
C GLN A 382 15.53 2.49 -20.56
N LEU A 383 14.51 1.78 -20.05
CA LEU A 383 13.32 1.42 -20.81
C LEU A 383 12.42 2.64 -21.10
N HIS A 384 12.24 3.51 -20.10
CA HIS A 384 11.33 4.64 -20.20
C HIS A 384 12.03 5.97 -20.55
N ALA A 385 13.37 5.98 -20.63
CA ALA A 385 14.19 7.17 -20.85
C ALA A 385 13.85 8.32 -19.86
N ARG A 386 13.54 7.96 -18.62
CA ARG A 386 13.15 8.85 -17.52
C ARG A 386 13.74 8.35 -16.21
N GLY A 387 14.06 9.27 -15.29
CA GLY A 387 14.55 8.89 -13.96
C GLY A 387 13.52 8.07 -13.17
N TRP A 388 13.99 7.21 -12.25
CA TRP A 388 13.13 6.40 -11.38
C TRP A 388 12.10 7.22 -10.59
N ASN A 389 12.41 8.48 -10.31
CA ASN A 389 11.49 9.44 -9.70
C ASN A 389 10.26 9.77 -10.55
N ASN A 390 10.12 9.25 -11.77
CA ASN A 390 8.92 9.34 -12.61
C ASN A 390 8.04 8.08 -12.54
N LEU A 391 8.51 7.00 -11.92
CA LEU A 391 7.66 5.85 -11.61
C LEU A 391 6.62 6.27 -10.57
N ARG A 392 5.38 5.85 -10.80
CA ARG A 392 4.25 6.06 -9.90
C ARG A 392 3.61 4.73 -9.56
N TYR A 393 3.04 4.68 -8.36
CA TYR A 393 2.38 3.51 -7.83
C TYR A 393 1.06 3.94 -7.17
N PHE A 394 -0.02 4.07 -7.95
CA PHE A 394 -1.32 4.40 -7.38
C PHE A 394 -1.73 3.31 -6.38
N SER A 395 -1.80 3.67 -5.11
CA SER A 395 -2.03 2.72 -4.01
C SER A 395 -3.50 2.74 -3.58
N TYR A 396 -3.88 1.79 -2.73
CA TYR A 396 -5.22 1.81 -2.14
C TYR A 396 -5.39 2.94 -1.11
N GLU A 397 -4.29 3.43 -0.50
CA GLU A 397 -4.32 4.63 0.37
C GLU A 397 -4.53 5.90 -0.45
N GLU A 398 -3.88 6.00 -1.62
CA GLU A 398 -4.08 7.12 -2.54
C GLU A 398 -5.51 7.10 -3.12
N ASP A 399 -6.07 5.93 -3.44
CA ASP A 399 -7.50 5.82 -3.78
C ASP A 399 -8.40 6.30 -2.63
N ALA A 400 -8.10 5.93 -1.39
CA ALA A 400 -8.88 6.37 -0.23
C ALA A 400 -8.85 7.90 -0.03
N ASP A 401 -7.69 8.52 -0.24
CA ASP A 401 -7.57 9.98 -0.23
C ASP A 401 -8.35 10.64 -1.36
N ASP A 402 -8.22 10.12 -2.58
CA ASP A 402 -8.89 10.63 -3.76
C ASP A 402 -10.41 10.58 -3.61
N VAL A 403 -10.92 9.46 -3.09
CA VAL A 403 -12.35 9.31 -2.79
C VAL A 403 -12.77 10.29 -1.72
N GLY A 404 -12.01 10.40 -0.63
CA GLY A 404 -12.29 11.36 0.45
C GLY A 404 -12.40 12.79 -0.09
N ALA A 405 -11.43 13.23 -0.89
CA ALA A 405 -11.42 14.56 -1.50
C ALA A 405 -12.60 14.78 -2.46
N VAL A 406 -12.91 13.81 -3.32
CA VAL A 406 -14.04 13.90 -4.27
C VAL A 406 -15.38 13.93 -3.55
N VAL A 407 -15.59 13.10 -2.53
CA VAL A 407 -16.84 13.08 -1.75
C VAL A 407 -17.00 14.39 -0.98
N ALA A 408 -15.93 14.89 -0.35
CA ALA A 408 -15.97 16.18 0.35
C ALA A 408 -16.33 17.33 -0.60
N ARG A 409 -15.73 17.35 -1.80
CA ARG A 409 -16.05 18.35 -2.85
C ARG A 409 -17.51 18.29 -3.25
N ASP A 410 -17.99 17.11 -3.60
CA ASP A 410 -19.36 16.94 -4.09
C ASP A 410 -20.40 17.22 -2.98
N ALA A 411 -20.00 17.09 -1.72
CA ALA A 411 -20.79 17.49 -0.55
C ALA A 411 -20.78 18.99 -0.25
N GLY A 412 -20.00 19.79 -0.99
CA GLY A 412 -19.81 21.22 -0.75
C GLY A 412 -19.04 21.52 0.54
N MET A 413 -18.23 20.57 1.03
CA MET A 413 -17.30 20.80 2.13
C MET A 413 -16.06 21.57 1.61
N ASP A 414 -15.33 22.20 2.53
CA ASP A 414 -14.00 22.69 2.21
C ASP A 414 -13.09 21.52 1.86
N THR A 415 -12.69 21.48 0.61
CA THR A 415 -11.89 20.41 0.02
C THR A 415 -10.42 20.51 0.38
N SER A 416 -9.94 21.68 0.82
CA SER A 416 -8.59 21.77 1.38
C SER A 416 -8.48 21.05 2.72
N ALA A 417 -9.61 20.85 3.42
CA ALA A 417 -9.61 20.25 4.75
C ALA A 417 -9.02 18.84 4.80
N MET A 418 -9.11 18.05 3.72
CA MET A 418 -8.43 16.76 3.64
C MET A 418 -6.90 16.95 3.59
N ALA A 419 -6.42 17.81 2.70
CA ALA A 419 -4.99 18.13 2.60
C ALA A 419 -4.46 18.72 3.92
N ASP A 420 -5.17 19.68 4.49
CA ASP A 420 -4.78 20.33 5.75
C ASP A 420 -4.80 19.33 6.91
N GLY A 421 -5.79 18.43 6.96
CA GLY A 421 -5.86 17.33 7.92
C GLY A 421 -4.67 16.36 7.79
N LEU A 422 -4.26 16.00 6.58
CA LEU A 422 -3.06 15.17 6.36
C LEU A 422 -1.79 15.89 6.86
N LEU A 423 -1.64 17.17 6.54
CA LEU A 423 -0.48 17.96 6.94
C LEU A 423 -0.41 18.18 8.45
N GLU A 424 -1.52 18.47 9.10
CA GLU A 424 -1.59 18.71 10.54
C GLU A 424 -1.35 17.45 11.37
N ASN A 425 -1.85 16.30 10.90
CA ASN A 425 -1.82 15.06 11.67
C ASN A 425 -0.55 14.23 11.42
N LEU A 426 0.04 14.32 10.23
CA LEU A 426 1.13 13.42 9.82
C LEU A 426 2.50 14.09 9.72
N LEU A 427 2.58 15.43 9.68
CA LEU A 427 3.86 16.16 9.61
C LEU A 427 4.15 16.94 10.89
N GLY A 428 5.44 16.97 11.27
CA GLY A 428 5.93 17.88 12.29
C GLY A 428 5.85 19.34 11.80
N PRO A 429 5.89 20.34 12.70
CA PRO A 429 5.70 21.75 12.34
C PRO A 429 6.63 22.25 11.22
N ALA A 430 7.92 21.87 11.25
CA ALA A 430 8.90 22.29 10.25
C ALA A 430 8.65 21.68 8.87
N ASP A 431 8.30 20.39 8.81
CA ASP A 431 8.03 19.70 7.55
C ASP A 431 6.68 20.12 6.96
N ARG A 432 5.69 20.37 7.82
CA ARG A 432 4.43 21.00 7.40
C ARG A 432 4.69 22.35 6.75
N GLU A 433 5.49 23.22 7.37
CA GLU A 433 5.84 24.53 6.78
C GLU A 433 6.55 24.38 5.43
N ARG A 434 7.53 23.47 5.33
CA ARG A 434 8.21 23.15 4.06
C ARG A 434 7.22 22.66 2.99
N CYS A 435 6.31 21.75 3.35
CA CYS A 435 5.32 21.22 2.42
C CYS A 435 4.34 22.32 1.98
N THR A 436 3.75 23.06 2.91
CA THR A 436 2.86 24.18 2.62
C THR A 436 3.52 25.19 1.68
N ALA A 437 4.80 25.53 1.89
CA ALA A 437 5.53 26.41 0.99
C ALA A 437 5.68 25.86 -0.44
N LEU A 438 5.87 24.54 -0.61
CA LEU A 438 5.89 23.91 -1.94
C LEU A 438 4.51 23.98 -2.61
N LEU A 439 3.46 23.62 -1.86
CA LEU A 439 2.09 23.62 -2.37
C LEU A 439 1.62 25.03 -2.76
N ASP A 440 1.90 26.03 -1.93
CA ASP A 440 1.51 27.42 -2.16
C ASP A 440 2.31 28.05 -3.32
N ALA A 441 3.51 27.53 -3.60
CA ALA A 441 4.29 27.90 -4.78
C ALA A 441 3.84 27.18 -6.07
N GLY A 442 2.83 26.31 -6.00
CA GLY A 442 2.38 25.49 -7.13
C GLY A 442 3.44 24.49 -7.61
N GLN A 443 4.38 24.10 -6.74
CA GLN A 443 5.43 23.14 -7.08
C GLN A 443 4.94 21.72 -6.82
N LEU A 444 5.20 20.83 -7.79
CA LEU A 444 4.93 19.41 -7.64
C LEU A 444 5.82 18.84 -6.52
N PRO A 445 5.26 18.36 -5.39
CA PRO A 445 6.07 17.73 -4.37
C PRO A 445 6.65 16.41 -4.88
N PRO A 446 7.79 15.95 -4.35
CA PRO A 446 8.33 14.65 -4.71
C PRO A 446 7.36 13.53 -4.32
N TYR A 447 7.15 12.57 -5.23
CA TYR A 447 6.20 11.45 -5.05
C TYR A 447 6.51 10.58 -3.81
N GLY A 448 7.79 10.28 -3.61
CA GLY A 448 8.25 9.37 -2.57
C GLY A 448 9.28 8.39 -3.12
N ALA A 449 10.36 8.13 -2.37
CA ALA A 449 11.37 7.14 -2.75
C ALA A 449 11.02 5.71 -2.31
N ASP A 450 10.12 5.56 -1.32
CA ASP A 450 9.67 4.27 -0.80
C ASP A 450 8.37 3.84 -1.47
N LEU A 451 8.46 3.08 -2.57
CA LEU A 451 7.28 2.51 -3.23
C LEU A 451 6.64 1.37 -2.43
N SER A 452 7.28 0.88 -1.37
CA SER A 452 6.70 -0.16 -0.51
C SER A 452 5.73 0.41 0.52
N ASP A 453 5.82 1.71 0.82
CA ASP A 453 4.85 2.42 1.63
C ASP A 453 3.61 2.74 0.78
N GLU A 454 2.49 2.15 1.17
CA GLU A 454 1.21 2.38 0.49
C GLU A 454 0.74 3.82 0.69
N HIS A 455 1.17 4.52 1.74
CA HIS A 455 0.75 5.89 2.00
C HIS A 455 1.50 6.92 1.15
N HIS A 456 2.57 6.55 0.46
CA HIS A 456 3.46 7.50 -0.23
C HIS A 456 3.97 8.64 0.68
N ALA A 457 4.54 9.68 0.08
CA ALA A 457 4.90 10.88 0.82
C ALA A 457 3.65 11.70 1.23
N THR A 458 3.54 12.09 2.50
CA THR A 458 2.39 12.91 2.97
C THR A 458 2.19 14.20 2.16
N CYS A 459 3.28 14.86 1.76
CA CYS A 459 3.18 16.09 0.97
C CYS A 459 2.59 15.84 -0.42
N TRP A 460 2.91 14.70 -1.04
CA TRP A 460 2.31 14.22 -2.29
C TRP A 460 0.80 14.07 -2.15
N ARG A 461 0.34 13.35 -1.13
CA ARG A 461 -1.09 13.12 -0.86
C ARG A 461 -1.85 14.45 -0.68
N ALA A 462 -1.27 15.39 0.07
CA ALA A 462 -1.86 16.70 0.31
C ALA A 462 -1.95 17.54 -0.98
N HIS A 463 -0.90 17.52 -1.83
CA HIS A 463 -0.95 18.12 -3.17
C HIS A 463 -2.08 17.54 -4.00
N HIS A 464 -2.17 16.21 -4.07
CA HIS A 464 -3.15 15.53 -4.89
C HIS A 464 -4.60 15.81 -4.44
N ALA A 465 -4.84 15.81 -3.13
CA ALA A 465 -6.13 16.21 -2.56
C ALA A 465 -6.52 17.65 -2.95
N ARG A 466 -5.57 18.61 -2.94
CA ARG A 466 -5.80 19.99 -3.42
C ARG A 466 -6.03 20.05 -4.94
N GLN A 467 -5.32 19.24 -5.73
CA GLN A 467 -5.55 19.18 -7.17
C GLN A 467 -6.97 18.67 -7.48
N LEU A 468 -7.42 17.61 -6.80
CA LEU A 468 -8.76 17.06 -6.96
C LEU A 468 -9.86 18.03 -6.52
N ALA A 469 -9.60 18.77 -5.44
CA ALA A 469 -10.43 19.86 -4.94
C ALA A 469 -10.68 20.95 -5.99
N GLU A 470 -9.61 21.41 -6.64
CA GLU A 470 -9.65 22.50 -7.63
C GLU A 470 -10.12 22.04 -9.01
N SER A 471 -9.95 20.75 -9.31
CA SER A 471 -10.26 20.22 -10.62
C SER A 471 -11.77 20.18 -10.89
N ASP A 472 -12.19 20.95 -11.91
CA ASP A 472 -13.51 20.90 -12.56
C ASP A 472 -13.75 19.55 -13.31
N LEU A 473 -12.85 18.57 -13.13
CA LEU A 473 -12.75 17.31 -13.87
C LEU A 473 -13.99 16.41 -13.73
N GLY A 474 -14.88 16.70 -12.78
CA GLY A 474 -16.21 16.07 -12.67
C GLY A 474 -17.34 16.76 -13.45
N LEU A 475 -17.22 18.06 -13.76
CA LEU A 475 -18.33 18.85 -14.33
C LEU A 475 -18.20 19.11 -15.83
N ARG A 476 -16.98 19.24 -16.38
CA ARG A 476 -16.82 19.63 -17.80
C ARG A 476 -16.85 18.48 -18.82
N ARG A 477 -16.57 17.23 -18.44
CA ARG A 477 -16.68 16.08 -19.39
C ARG A 477 -18.12 15.62 -19.66
N ARG A 478 -19.11 16.05 -18.86
CA ARG A 478 -20.54 15.81 -19.17
C ARG A 478 -21.15 16.82 -20.16
N SER A 479 -20.46 17.92 -20.54
CA SER A 479 -21.07 18.96 -21.41
C SER A 479 -20.52 19.05 -22.85
N THR A 480 -19.47 18.32 -23.23
CA THR A 480 -18.93 18.37 -24.61
C THR A 480 -19.11 17.10 -25.43
N ALA A 481 -19.75 16.05 -24.90
CA ALA A 481 -20.34 15.01 -25.73
C ALA A 481 -21.67 15.49 -26.33
N ALA A 482 -21.61 16.60 -27.08
CA ALA A 482 -22.58 16.86 -28.12
C ALA A 482 -22.45 15.72 -29.14
N ARG A 483 -23.34 14.75 -29.04
CA ARG A 483 -23.66 13.80 -30.12
C ARG A 483 -23.60 14.55 -31.46
N PRO A 484 -22.75 14.15 -32.42
CA PRO A 484 -23.06 14.44 -33.81
C PRO A 484 -24.41 13.76 -34.05
N ALA A 485 -25.42 14.57 -34.35
CA ALA A 485 -26.67 14.05 -34.88
C ALA A 485 -26.33 13.30 -36.17
N ALA A 486 -26.28 11.96 -36.09
CA ALA A 486 -26.38 11.08 -37.24
C ALA A 486 -27.79 11.26 -37.80
N ARG A 487 -27.99 12.34 -38.56
CA ARG A 487 -29.14 12.48 -39.43
C ARG A 487 -28.91 11.58 -40.64
N ALA A 488 -29.87 10.69 -40.83
CA ALA A 488 -30.02 9.81 -41.96
C ALA A 488 -29.74 10.49 -43.31
N ALA A 489 -28.95 9.83 -44.13
CA ALA A 489 -29.04 9.92 -45.58
C ALA A 489 -29.03 8.49 -46.14
N VAL A 490 -30.22 7.87 -46.12
CA VAL A 490 -30.56 6.77 -47.03
C VAL A 490 -30.75 7.41 -48.41
N GLY A 491 -29.93 7.02 -49.39
CA GLY A 491 -30.07 7.54 -50.75
C GLY A 491 -29.00 7.09 -51.75
N ALA A 492 -29.09 5.83 -52.18
CA ALA A 492 -28.83 5.33 -53.54
C ALA A 492 -27.51 5.68 -54.28
N ALA A 493 -26.59 4.70 -54.35
CA ALA A 493 -25.87 4.21 -55.54
C ALA A 493 -24.95 3.07 -55.05
N GLY A 494 -25.08 1.81 -55.44
CA GLY A 494 -25.01 1.33 -56.82
C GLY A 494 -23.55 1.11 -57.22
N GLY A 495 -22.91 0.02 -56.77
CA GLY A 495 -21.54 -0.29 -57.19
C GLY A 495 -20.96 -1.53 -56.53
N ARG A 496 -20.95 -2.64 -57.28
CA ARG A 496 -20.24 -3.89 -56.96
C ARG A 496 -18.74 -3.64 -56.92
N TYR A 497 -18.02 -4.23 -55.97
CA TYR A 497 -16.74 -4.91 -56.22
C TYR A 497 -16.40 -5.80 -55.01
N ALA A 498 -16.22 -7.07 -55.30
CA ALA A 498 -15.53 -8.03 -54.45
C ALA A 498 -14.02 -7.74 -54.53
N ASP A 499 -13.28 -7.95 -53.44
CA ASP A 499 -12.20 -8.93 -53.40
C ASP A 499 -11.49 -8.97 -52.03
N ASP A 500 -11.08 -10.20 -51.71
CA ASP A 500 -10.23 -10.70 -50.65
C ASP A 500 -9.00 -9.84 -50.33
N VAL A 501 -8.71 -9.62 -49.04
CA VAL A 501 -7.32 -9.63 -48.52
C VAL A 501 -7.29 -10.27 -47.13
N ARG A 502 -6.65 -11.43 -47.05
CA ARG A 502 -6.25 -12.12 -45.81
C ARG A 502 -5.06 -11.41 -45.17
N LEU A 503 -5.15 -11.16 -43.86
CA LEU A 503 -4.01 -10.86 -43.00
C LEU A 503 -3.20 -12.14 -42.74
N THR A 504 -2.14 -12.34 -43.51
CA THR A 504 -0.98 -13.17 -43.15
C THR A 504 0.21 -12.67 -43.96
N ASP A 505 1.05 -11.84 -43.34
CA ASP A 505 2.48 -11.68 -43.64
C ASP A 505 2.95 -10.36 -43.01
N LEU A 506 3.57 -10.41 -41.82
CA LEU A 506 4.49 -9.36 -41.36
C LEU A 506 5.24 -9.73 -40.06
N LEU A 507 5.73 -10.97 -39.88
CA LEU A 507 6.79 -11.25 -38.89
C LEU A 507 7.69 -12.41 -39.35
N SER A 508 8.53 -12.17 -40.35
CA SER A 508 9.80 -12.89 -40.49
C SER A 508 10.87 -11.96 -41.05
N HIS A 509 12.10 -12.12 -40.54
CA HIS A 509 13.32 -11.37 -40.85
C HIS A 509 13.63 -10.12 -40.02
N ARG A 510 14.43 -10.32 -38.95
CA ARG A 510 15.79 -9.77 -38.85
C ARG A 510 16.60 -10.47 -37.75
N SER A 511 17.16 -11.62 -38.09
CA SER A 511 18.40 -12.13 -37.49
C SER A 511 19.55 -11.63 -38.36
N ARG A 512 20.44 -10.80 -37.82
CA ARG A 512 21.76 -10.53 -38.40
C ARG A 512 22.83 -10.81 -37.35
N ARG A 513 23.55 -11.90 -37.60
CA ARG A 513 24.87 -12.21 -37.06
C ARG A 513 25.86 -11.10 -37.42
N ALA A 514 26.80 -10.86 -36.52
CA ALA A 514 28.12 -10.29 -36.79
C ALA A 514 29.17 -11.03 -35.94
N PRO A 515 30.45 -11.07 -36.36
CA PRO A 515 31.23 -12.30 -36.41
C PRO A 515 32.32 -12.41 -35.34
N ALA A 516 32.86 -13.62 -35.23
CA ALA A 516 34.01 -13.98 -34.40
C ALA A 516 35.35 -13.49 -34.98
N GLY A 517 36.21 -12.99 -34.08
CA GLY A 517 37.69 -13.02 -34.16
C GLY A 517 38.38 -11.83 -34.84
N PRO A 518 39.70 -11.58 -34.56
CA PRO A 518 40.68 -12.51 -33.99
C PRO A 518 41.38 -12.03 -32.70
N GLY A 519 42.13 -12.95 -32.08
CA GLY A 519 42.73 -12.80 -30.76
C GLY A 519 44.09 -12.09 -30.67
N PHE A 520 44.42 -11.81 -29.41
CA PHE A 520 45.73 -11.91 -28.76
C PHE A 520 45.50 -12.30 -27.30
#